data_AF-A0A968ST06-F1
#
_entry.id   AF-A0A968ST06-F1
#
_cell.length_a   1.000
_cell.length_b   1.000
_cell.length_c   1.000
_cell.angle_alpha   90.00
_cell.angle_beta   90.00
_cell.angle_gamma   90.00
#
_symmetry.space_group_name_H-M   'P 1'
#
loop_
_entity.id
_entity.type
_entity.pdbx_description
1 polymer ?
#
loop_
_entity_poly.entity_id
_entity_poly.type
_entity_poly.pdbx_seq_one_letter_code
_entity_poly.pdbx_strand_id
1 'polypeptide(L)'
;MIGYFAAHPAAWQWRIGDGLQRIAQAENAIAARDWWAKQAELARSLGASQIAASHDAFNLSRTDSARPAALAAEAITTLINVRPDLPLRLRRPWSADYVLALYALLSGLLAAERSSYRPPIVSGIGLATADQQRWQMGEQYGELLNQYYGDSEVQSNFLVEAIGGLHRAGAGGAWLALFADPPRSLWRAAPLDRSQPWRRLGLVGDDGHQKPAAAMVKQAIATIRANGSRIAGSPSVLDLDPERYWHDPGATLQRLIDG
;
A
#
# COMPACT_ATOMS: atom_id res chain seq x y z
N MET A 1 -15.73 14.19 10.38
CA MET A 1 -15.80 13.61 9.02
C MET A 1 -16.76 12.41 8.98
N ILE A 2 -16.53 11.34 9.76
CA ILE A 2 -17.38 10.13 9.76
C ILE A 2 -18.86 10.49 10.01
N GLY A 3 -19.19 11.13 11.12
CA GLY A 3 -20.59 11.47 11.45
C GLY A 3 -21.31 12.34 10.42
N TYR A 4 -20.59 13.07 9.56
CA TYR A 4 -21.20 13.87 8.48
C TYR A 4 -21.53 13.02 7.24
N PHE A 5 -20.70 12.03 6.92
CA PHE A 5 -20.78 11.26 5.67
C PHE A 5 -21.17 9.79 5.88
N ALA A 6 -21.38 9.33 7.12
CA ALA A 6 -21.67 7.93 7.44
C ALA A 6 -22.89 7.37 6.69
N ALA A 7 -23.90 8.20 6.45
CA ALA A 7 -25.11 7.83 5.70
C ALA A 7 -25.00 8.08 4.18
N HIS A 8 -23.88 8.63 3.69
CA HIS A 8 -23.75 8.97 2.27
C HIS A 8 -23.53 7.70 1.44
N PRO A 9 -24.31 7.44 0.38
CA PRO A 9 -24.26 6.17 -0.36
C PRO A 9 -22.92 5.91 -1.06
N ALA A 10 -22.15 6.96 -1.38
CA ALA A 10 -20.80 6.82 -1.94
C ALA A 10 -19.70 6.60 -0.88
N ALA A 11 -19.99 6.82 0.41
CA ALA A 11 -19.04 6.61 1.50
C ALA A 11 -19.17 5.17 2.01
N TRP A 12 -18.39 4.26 1.43
CA TRP A 12 -18.55 2.82 1.65
C TRP A 12 -17.53 2.21 2.61
N GLN A 13 -16.42 2.90 2.90
CA GLN A 13 -15.36 2.40 3.79
C GLN A 13 -14.55 3.53 4.41
N TRP A 14 -14.11 3.32 5.64
CA TRP A 14 -13.35 4.26 6.46
C TRP A 14 -11.98 3.71 6.80
N ARG A 15 -10.96 4.55 6.66
CA ARG A 15 -9.60 4.26 7.12
C ARG A 15 -9.26 5.29 8.20
N ILE A 16 -8.89 4.81 9.40
CA ILE A 16 -8.57 5.67 10.56
C ILE A 16 -7.41 6.62 10.26
N GLY A 17 -6.45 6.18 9.45
CA GLY A 17 -5.42 7.03 8.85
C GLY A 17 -4.46 6.23 7.97
N ASP A 18 -3.63 6.95 7.22
CA ASP A 18 -2.52 6.40 6.43
C ASP A 18 -1.21 6.89 7.04
N GLY A 19 -0.29 5.98 7.37
CA GLY A 19 1.03 6.34 7.90
C GLY A 19 1.07 6.97 9.30
N LEU A 20 -0.02 6.94 10.09
CA LEU A 20 -0.06 7.54 11.44
C LEU A 20 1.05 7.04 12.38
N GLN A 21 1.46 5.77 12.21
CA GLN A 21 2.54 5.12 12.95
C GLN A 21 3.91 5.82 12.78
N ARG A 22 4.08 6.62 11.70
CA ARG A 22 5.30 7.40 11.47
C ARG A 22 5.39 8.63 12.36
N ILE A 23 4.25 9.12 12.84
CA ILE A 23 4.15 10.35 13.63
C ILE A 23 4.00 10.02 15.12
N ALA A 24 3.26 8.96 15.44
CA ALA A 24 3.02 8.51 16.80
C ALA A 24 3.38 7.03 16.92
N GLN A 25 4.42 6.73 17.71
CA GLN A 25 4.88 5.37 18.00
C GLN A 25 4.31 4.94 19.35
N ALA A 26 3.84 3.70 19.43
CA ALA A 26 3.41 3.10 20.68
C ALA A 26 4.62 2.60 21.47
N GLU A 27 4.47 2.46 22.79
CA GLU A 27 5.53 1.89 23.64
C GLU A 27 5.78 0.40 23.36
N ASN A 28 4.74 -0.31 22.92
CA ASN A 28 4.79 -1.73 22.58
C ASN A 28 3.54 -2.13 21.76
N ALA A 29 3.57 -3.36 21.23
CA ALA A 29 2.49 -3.90 20.39
C ALA A 29 1.12 -3.96 21.08
N ILE A 30 1.08 -4.14 22.41
CA ILE A 30 -0.17 -4.16 23.18
C ILE A 30 -0.77 -2.76 23.22
N ALA A 31 0.03 -1.74 23.54
CA ALA A 31 -0.39 -0.35 23.52
C ALA A 31 -0.86 0.09 22.12
N ALA A 32 -0.17 -0.34 21.06
CA ALA A 32 -0.57 -0.08 19.68
C ALA A 32 -1.93 -0.72 19.35
N ARG A 33 -2.16 -1.97 19.76
CA ARG A 33 -3.44 -2.67 19.58
C ARG A 33 -4.56 -1.93 20.31
N ASP A 34 -4.34 -1.59 21.57
CA ASP A 34 -5.38 -0.98 22.42
C ASP A 34 -5.74 0.42 21.94
N TRP A 35 -4.76 1.20 21.48
CA TRP A 35 -5.02 2.48 20.83
C TRP A 35 -5.88 2.29 19.58
N TRP A 36 -5.53 1.34 18.72
CA TRP A 36 -6.24 1.12 17.47
C TRP A 36 -7.67 0.61 17.70
N ALA A 37 -7.89 -0.28 18.68
CA ALA A 37 -9.21 -0.73 19.09
C ALA A 37 -10.10 0.44 19.56
N LYS A 38 -9.56 1.35 20.37
CA LYS A 38 -10.27 2.58 20.78
C LYS A 38 -10.64 3.47 19.60
N GLN A 39 -9.75 3.61 18.61
CA GLN A 39 -10.06 4.38 17.39
C GLN A 39 -11.15 3.72 16.54
N ALA A 40 -11.12 2.38 16.42
CA ALA A 40 -12.15 1.64 15.71
C ALA A 40 -13.52 1.75 16.41
N GLU A 41 -13.55 1.65 17.74
CA GLU A 41 -14.77 1.86 18.53
C GLU A 41 -15.33 3.28 18.35
N LEU A 42 -14.49 4.31 18.43
CA LEU A 42 -14.89 5.69 18.17
C LEU A 42 -15.40 5.87 16.73
N ALA A 43 -14.76 5.26 15.74
CA ALA A 43 -15.23 5.32 14.36
C ALA A 43 -16.63 4.69 14.22
N ARG A 44 -16.87 3.54 14.86
CA ARG A 44 -18.19 2.87 14.87
C ARG A 44 -19.25 3.72 15.55
N SER A 45 -18.93 4.36 16.69
CA SER A 45 -19.88 5.23 17.40
C SER A 45 -20.27 6.47 16.59
N LEU A 46 -19.42 6.88 15.65
CA LEU A 46 -19.69 7.94 14.67
C LEU A 46 -20.38 7.44 13.39
N GLY A 47 -20.72 6.15 13.30
CA GLY A 47 -21.46 5.55 12.18
C GLY A 47 -20.60 4.85 11.12
N ALA A 48 -19.31 4.59 11.38
CA ALA A 48 -18.49 3.80 10.45
C ALA A 48 -18.89 2.32 10.48
N SER A 49 -19.68 1.89 9.49
CA SER A 49 -20.09 0.49 9.32
C SER A 49 -19.01 -0.40 8.69
N GLN A 50 -18.05 0.21 7.99
CA GLN A 50 -17.00 -0.46 7.23
C GLN A 50 -15.64 0.17 7.56
N ILE A 51 -14.83 -0.49 8.37
CA ILE A 51 -13.50 -0.01 8.77
C ILE A 51 -12.43 -0.84 8.08
N ALA A 52 -11.41 -0.17 7.54
CA ALA A 52 -10.22 -0.79 6.98
C ALA A 52 -9.01 -0.60 7.91
N ALA A 53 -8.31 -1.70 8.18
CA ALA A 53 -6.99 -1.70 8.81
C ALA A 53 -5.92 -1.53 7.74
N SER A 54 -5.01 -0.57 7.92
CA SER A 54 -3.92 -0.30 6.98
C SER A 54 -2.58 -0.74 7.56
N HIS A 55 -1.83 -1.47 6.75
CA HIS A 55 -0.44 -1.83 6.99
C HIS A 55 0.46 -1.14 5.96
N ASP A 56 1.73 -0.99 6.31
CA ASP A 56 2.78 -0.57 5.40
C ASP A 56 4.10 -1.20 5.84
N ALA A 57 5.15 -1.04 5.04
CA ALA A 57 6.45 -1.57 5.42
C ALA A 57 6.98 -1.03 6.76
N PHE A 58 6.55 0.17 7.16
CA PHE A 58 7.00 0.78 8.41
C PHE A 58 6.39 0.08 9.62
N ASN A 59 5.09 -0.20 9.62
CA ASN A 59 4.50 -0.93 10.74
C ASN A 59 4.87 -2.41 10.73
N LEU A 60 5.07 -3.01 9.55
CA LEU A 60 5.50 -4.40 9.46
C LEU A 60 6.97 -4.62 9.86
N SER A 61 7.83 -3.60 9.85
CA SER A 61 9.26 -3.74 10.19
C SER A 61 9.58 -3.54 11.67
N ARG A 62 8.59 -3.39 12.55
CA ARG A 62 8.79 -2.96 13.94
C ARG A 62 8.14 -3.92 14.93
N THR A 63 8.78 -4.06 16.09
CA THR A 63 8.32 -4.95 17.18
C THR A 63 7.27 -4.30 18.08
N ASP A 64 7.16 -2.97 18.08
CA ASP A 64 6.19 -2.20 18.86
C ASP A 64 4.90 -1.88 18.10
N SER A 65 4.81 -2.26 16.82
CA SER A 65 3.60 -2.15 16.03
C SER A 65 2.56 -3.19 16.45
N ALA A 66 1.29 -2.83 16.29
CA ALA A 66 0.22 -3.79 16.44
C ALA A 66 0.27 -4.84 15.31
N ARG A 67 0.16 -6.11 15.69
CA ARG A 67 0.19 -7.24 14.74
C ARG A 67 -1.02 -7.20 13.78
N PRO A 68 -0.88 -7.69 12.53
CA PRO A 68 -1.96 -7.74 11.55
C PRO A 68 -3.24 -8.39 12.05
N ALA A 69 -3.18 -9.52 12.77
CA ALA A 69 -4.38 -10.15 13.27
C ALA A 69 -5.16 -9.30 14.28
N ALA A 70 -4.46 -8.58 15.15
CA ALA A 70 -5.06 -7.66 16.11
C ALA A 70 -5.84 -6.53 15.40
N LEU A 71 -5.26 -5.97 14.34
CA LEU A 71 -5.92 -4.95 13.53
C LEU A 71 -7.08 -5.52 12.71
N ALA A 72 -6.88 -6.67 12.11
CA ALA A 72 -7.92 -7.30 11.31
C ALA A 72 -9.11 -7.79 12.17
N ALA A 73 -8.96 -7.88 13.50
CA ALA A 73 -10.06 -8.17 14.42
C ALA A 73 -11.10 -7.04 14.53
N GLU A 74 -10.69 -5.77 14.40
CA GLU A 74 -11.66 -4.65 14.44
C GLU A 74 -12.05 -4.11 13.05
N ALA A 75 -11.41 -4.60 11.99
CA ALA A 75 -11.65 -4.16 10.62
C ALA A 75 -12.30 -5.25 9.76
N ILE A 76 -13.13 -4.82 8.80
CA ILE A 76 -13.75 -5.73 7.81
C ILE A 76 -12.81 -5.95 6.62
N THR A 77 -11.90 -5.00 6.37
CA THR A 77 -10.94 -5.04 5.28
C THR A 77 -9.54 -4.78 5.80
N THR A 78 -8.57 -5.51 5.25
CA THR A 78 -7.15 -5.28 5.51
C THR A 78 -6.49 -4.74 4.24
N LEU A 79 -5.70 -3.69 4.40
CA LEU A 79 -4.95 -3.01 3.35
C LEU A 79 -3.46 -3.17 3.60
N ILE A 80 -2.68 -3.43 2.55
CA ILE A 80 -1.22 -3.20 2.56
C ILE A 80 -0.90 -2.03 1.65
N ASN A 81 -0.17 -1.05 2.17
CA ASN A 81 0.35 0.06 1.41
C ASN A 81 1.77 -0.28 0.94
N VAL A 82 1.96 -0.33 -0.37
CA VAL A 82 3.20 -0.78 -1.01
C VAL A 82 3.98 0.37 -1.63
N ARG A 83 3.85 1.59 -1.12
CA ARG A 83 4.72 2.67 -1.59
C ARG A 83 6.19 2.32 -1.32
N PRO A 84 7.11 2.66 -2.23
CA PRO A 84 8.56 2.46 -2.06
C PRO A 84 9.14 3.49 -1.07
N ASP A 85 8.47 3.65 0.07
CA ASP A 85 8.82 4.58 1.14
C ASP A 85 9.69 3.87 2.18
N LEU A 86 10.34 4.64 3.04
CA LEU A 86 10.99 4.11 4.23
C LEU A 86 10.06 3.17 5.01
N PRO A 87 10.59 2.07 5.58
CA PRO A 87 12.00 1.70 5.69
C PRO A 87 12.55 0.94 4.48
N LEU A 88 11.77 0.78 3.40
CA LEU A 88 12.18 -0.07 2.28
C LEU A 88 13.37 0.52 1.55
N ARG A 89 14.41 -0.31 1.34
CA ARG A 89 15.56 0.01 0.50
C ARG A 89 15.52 -0.89 -0.72
N LEU A 90 14.80 -0.44 -1.75
CA LEU A 90 14.59 -1.21 -2.96
C LEU A 90 15.77 -1.05 -3.92
N ARG A 91 16.38 -2.17 -4.32
CA ARG A 91 17.40 -2.18 -5.39
C ARG A 91 16.78 -2.04 -6.78
N ARG A 92 15.54 -2.50 -6.93
CA ARG A 92 14.77 -2.53 -8.19
C ARG A 92 13.36 -1.96 -7.97
N PRO A 93 13.20 -0.65 -7.68
CA PRO A 93 11.88 -0.04 -7.43
C PRO A 93 10.94 -0.07 -8.65
N TRP A 94 11.47 -0.34 -9.85
CA TRP A 94 10.69 -0.58 -11.06
C TRP A 94 10.17 -2.01 -11.21
N SER A 95 10.58 -2.95 -10.34
CA SER A 95 10.05 -4.32 -10.34
C SER A 95 8.77 -4.41 -9.52
N ALA A 96 7.79 -5.18 -9.99
CA ALA A 96 6.59 -5.51 -9.21
C ALA A 96 6.87 -6.50 -8.06
N ASP A 97 8.06 -7.11 -7.97
CA ASP A 97 8.36 -8.17 -6.99
C ASP A 97 8.13 -7.72 -5.55
N TYR A 98 8.55 -6.51 -5.18
CA TYR A 98 8.38 -6.02 -3.81
C TYR A 98 6.91 -5.80 -3.44
N VAL A 99 6.06 -5.46 -4.42
CA VAL A 99 4.60 -5.35 -4.23
C VAL A 99 4.03 -6.72 -3.88
N LEU A 100 4.45 -7.75 -4.63
CA LEU A 100 4.02 -9.13 -4.41
C LEU A 100 4.58 -9.70 -3.09
N ALA A 101 5.82 -9.37 -2.74
CA ALA A 101 6.45 -9.79 -1.49
C ALA A 101 5.73 -9.21 -0.27
N LEU A 102 5.39 -7.91 -0.28
CA LEU A 102 4.63 -7.27 0.80
C LEU A 102 3.21 -7.84 0.93
N TYR A 103 2.55 -8.12 -0.21
CA TYR A 103 1.26 -8.80 -0.21
C TYR A 103 1.35 -10.22 0.37
N ALA A 104 2.33 -11.01 -0.06
CA ALA A 104 2.54 -12.38 0.40
C ALA A 104 2.88 -12.43 1.90
N LEU A 105 3.70 -11.49 2.37
CA LEU A 105 4.04 -11.35 3.79
C LEU A 105 2.81 -11.05 4.65
N LEU A 106 2.04 -10.02 4.30
CA LEU A 106 0.84 -9.68 5.08
C LEU A 106 -0.18 -10.82 5.03
N SER A 107 -0.31 -11.46 3.87
CA SER A 107 -1.18 -12.63 3.72
C SER A 107 -0.73 -13.82 4.59
N GLY A 108 0.57 -14.10 4.62
CA GLY A 108 1.23 -15.08 5.50
C GLY A 108 0.90 -14.86 6.97
N LEU A 109 1.17 -13.65 7.45
CA LEU A 109 0.90 -13.25 8.84
C LEU A 109 -0.59 -13.40 9.18
N LEU A 110 -1.49 -12.90 8.33
CA LEU A 110 -2.94 -13.00 8.57
C LEU A 110 -3.45 -14.45 8.57
N ALA A 111 -2.93 -15.29 7.67
CA ALA A 111 -3.33 -16.69 7.59
C ALA A 111 -2.82 -17.51 8.78
N ALA A 112 -1.61 -17.22 9.27
CA ALA A 112 -1.03 -17.89 10.43
C ALA A 112 -1.65 -17.44 11.76
N GLU A 113 -2.03 -16.16 11.88
CA GLU A 113 -2.54 -15.58 13.13
C GLU A 113 -4.09 -15.57 13.23
N ARG A 114 -4.84 -15.89 12.16
CA ARG A 114 -6.32 -15.87 12.18
C ARG A 114 -6.96 -17.13 11.59
N SER A 115 -8.04 -17.57 12.22
CA SER A 115 -8.87 -18.69 11.75
C SER A 115 -9.70 -18.36 10.50
N SER A 116 -9.98 -17.07 10.23
CA SER A 116 -10.71 -16.62 9.03
C SER A 116 -9.86 -15.64 8.22
N TYR A 117 -9.23 -16.17 7.16
CA TYR A 117 -8.39 -15.40 6.26
C TYR A 117 -9.25 -14.72 5.18
N ARG A 118 -9.00 -13.43 4.97
CA ARG A 118 -9.51 -12.66 3.82
C ARG A 118 -8.31 -12.02 3.12
N PRO A 119 -8.14 -12.21 1.80
CA PRO A 119 -7.04 -11.59 1.09
C PRO A 119 -7.02 -10.07 1.25
N PRO A 120 -5.88 -9.46 1.62
CA PRO A 120 -5.79 -8.02 1.75
C PRO A 120 -5.92 -7.33 0.39
N ILE A 121 -6.38 -6.09 0.40
CA ILE A 121 -6.31 -5.18 -0.74
C ILE A 121 -4.92 -4.53 -0.73
N VAL A 122 -4.28 -4.46 -1.89
CA VAL A 122 -3.01 -3.76 -2.04
C VAL A 122 -3.26 -2.33 -2.49
N SER A 123 -2.64 -1.37 -1.83
CA SER A 123 -2.85 0.06 -2.06
C SER A 123 -1.54 0.82 -2.23
N GLY A 124 -1.60 2.01 -2.82
CA GLY A 124 -0.39 2.83 -3.01
C GLY A 124 0.50 2.33 -4.15
N ILE A 125 -0.02 1.52 -5.08
CA ILE A 125 0.74 1.00 -6.21
C ILE A 125 1.05 2.15 -7.17
N GLY A 126 2.32 2.46 -7.37
CA GLY A 126 2.72 3.53 -8.28
C GLY A 126 4.22 3.58 -8.49
N LEU A 127 4.62 4.16 -9.63
CA LEU A 127 6.00 4.47 -9.98
C LEU A 127 6.03 5.88 -10.56
N ALA A 128 6.88 6.75 -10.01
CA ALA A 128 6.96 8.12 -10.44
C ALA A 128 7.61 8.22 -11.83
N THR A 129 7.10 9.09 -12.70
CA THR A 129 7.61 9.25 -14.06
C THR A 129 8.57 10.43 -14.25
N ALA A 130 9.51 10.30 -15.19
CA ALA A 130 10.32 11.36 -15.75
C ALA A 130 10.50 11.12 -17.26
N ASP A 131 11.12 12.07 -17.98
CA ASP A 131 11.32 11.94 -19.43
C ASP A 131 12.30 10.81 -19.76
N GLN A 132 13.23 10.52 -18.84
CA GLN A 132 14.17 9.42 -18.89
C GLN A 132 14.28 8.79 -17.51
N GLN A 133 14.57 7.49 -17.49
CA GLN A 133 14.84 6.75 -16.26
C GLN A 133 16.01 7.36 -15.52
N ARG A 134 15.82 7.63 -14.22
CA ARG A 134 16.88 8.22 -13.41
C ARG A 134 16.69 7.97 -11.93
N TRP A 135 17.81 8.01 -11.23
CA TRP A 135 17.84 8.19 -9.79
C TRP A 135 18.02 9.66 -9.48
N GLN A 136 17.27 10.16 -8.50
CA GLN A 136 17.36 11.54 -8.05
C GLN A 136 17.32 11.59 -6.54
N MET A 137 18.27 12.31 -5.94
CA MET A 137 18.23 12.63 -4.52
C MET A 137 17.02 13.52 -4.24
N GLY A 138 16.23 13.14 -3.24
CA GLY A 138 15.05 13.88 -2.79
C GLY A 138 14.91 13.78 -1.27
N GLU A 139 13.97 14.55 -0.73
CA GLU A 139 13.63 14.48 0.69
C GLU A 139 12.28 13.79 0.86
N GLN A 140 12.19 12.86 1.80
CA GLN A 140 10.94 12.23 2.16
C GLN A 140 10.86 12.03 3.66
N TYR A 141 9.80 12.57 4.28
CA TYR A 141 9.63 12.55 5.74
C TYR A 141 10.84 13.08 6.53
N GLY A 142 11.56 14.07 5.98
CA GLY A 142 12.75 14.65 6.59
C GLY A 142 14.05 13.89 6.33
N GLU A 143 14.01 12.77 5.59
CA GLU A 143 15.20 12.00 5.22
C GLU A 143 15.59 12.21 3.76
N LEU A 144 16.89 12.30 3.49
CA LEU A 144 17.43 12.32 2.13
C LEU A 144 17.49 10.90 1.56
N LEU A 145 16.77 10.67 0.47
CA LEU A 145 16.66 9.36 -0.17
C LEU A 145 16.94 9.47 -1.66
N ASN A 146 17.59 8.44 -2.19
CA ASN A 146 17.72 8.29 -3.64
C ASN A 146 16.43 7.68 -4.18
N GLN A 147 15.65 8.46 -4.91
CA GLN A 147 14.35 8.07 -5.44
C GLN A 147 14.45 7.77 -6.93
N TYR A 148 13.86 6.68 -7.36
CA TYR A 148 13.83 6.30 -8.77
C TYR A 148 12.62 6.89 -9.48
N TYR A 149 12.86 7.36 -10.70
CA TYR A 149 11.85 7.78 -11.65
C TYR A 149 11.99 6.90 -12.89
N GLY A 150 10.90 6.24 -13.28
CA GLY A 150 10.82 5.53 -14.56
C GLY A 150 10.45 6.48 -15.69
N ASP A 151 10.65 6.06 -16.93
CA ASP A 151 9.95 6.67 -18.05
C ASP A 151 8.49 6.15 -18.13
N SER A 152 7.74 6.58 -19.14
CA SER A 152 6.35 6.15 -19.31
C SER A 152 6.20 4.66 -19.59
N GLU A 153 7.18 4.04 -20.26
CA GLU A 153 7.16 2.60 -20.56
C GLU A 153 7.39 1.80 -19.27
N VAL A 154 8.38 2.17 -18.47
CA VAL A 154 8.68 1.52 -17.18
C VAL A 154 7.50 1.64 -16.22
N GLN A 155 6.86 2.82 -16.11
CA GLN A 155 5.65 2.96 -15.28
C GLN A 155 4.54 2.02 -15.76
N SER A 156 4.32 1.95 -17.07
CA SER A 156 3.26 1.11 -17.64
C SER A 156 3.51 -0.37 -17.37
N ASN A 157 4.73 -0.85 -17.61
CA ASN A 157 5.13 -2.23 -17.35
C ASN A 157 4.99 -2.58 -15.87
N PHE A 158 5.53 -1.74 -14.97
CA PHE A 158 5.41 -1.92 -13.52
C PHE A 158 3.96 -2.07 -13.07
N LEU A 159 3.06 -1.18 -13.52
CA LEU A 159 1.65 -1.22 -13.12
C LEU A 159 0.93 -2.45 -13.67
N VAL A 160 1.17 -2.84 -14.93
CA VAL A 160 0.57 -4.03 -15.54
C VAL A 160 1.07 -5.30 -14.84
N GLU A 161 2.37 -5.40 -14.57
CA GLU A 161 2.96 -6.53 -13.86
C GLU A 161 2.43 -6.65 -12.43
N ALA A 162 2.38 -5.53 -11.68
CA ALA A 162 1.86 -5.52 -10.32
C ALA A 162 0.38 -5.93 -10.28
N ILE A 163 -0.48 -5.34 -11.10
CA ILE A 163 -1.92 -5.69 -11.14
C ILE A 163 -2.11 -7.15 -11.56
N GLY A 164 -1.42 -7.59 -12.60
CA GLY A 164 -1.51 -8.96 -13.09
C GLY A 164 -1.00 -9.98 -12.06
N GLY A 165 0.12 -9.68 -11.39
CA GLY A 165 0.69 -10.49 -10.34
C GLY A 165 -0.24 -10.61 -9.13
N LEU A 166 -0.80 -9.49 -8.66
CA LEU A 166 -1.75 -9.47 -7.55
C LEU A 166 -3.04 -10.24 -7.85
N HIS A 167 -3.57 -10.12 -9.08
CA HIS A 167 -4.71 -10.91 -9.51
C HIS A 167 -4.40 -12.43 -9.47
N ARG A 168 -3.24 -12.85 -10.00
CA ARG A 168 -2.81 -14.25 -9.95
C ARG A 168 -2.58 -14.74 -8.51
N ALA A 169 -2.08 -13.88 -7.64
CA ALA A 169 -1.82 -14.19 -6.23
C ALA A 169 -3.07 -14.14 -5.33
N GLY A 170 -4.24 -13.83 -5.89
CA GLY A 170 -5.52 -13.84 -5.19
C GLY A 170 -5.77 -12.64 -4.27
N ALA A 171 -5.16 -11.48 -4.55
CA ALA A 171 -5.37 -10.28 -3.75
C ALA A 171 -6.84 -9.84 -3.75
N GLY A 172 -7.30 -9.25 -2.64
CA GLY A 172 -8.67 -8.76 -2.50
C GLY A 172 -8.99 -7.55 -3.39
N GLY A 173 -7.95 -6.90 -3.91
CA GLY A 173 -8.04 -5.74 -4.80
C GLY A 173 -6.71 -5.03 -4.95
N ALA A 174 -6.67 -4.04 -5.86
CA ALA A 174 -5.51 -3.21 -6.13
C ALA A 174 -5.94 -1.73 -6.27
N TRP A 175 -5.33 -0.84 -5.48
CA TRP A 175 -5.52 0.61 -5.53
C TRP A 175 -4.22 1.30 -5.92
N LEU A 176 -4.29 2.09 -6.99
CA LEU A 176 -3.17 2.91 -7.44
C LEU A 176 -2.90 4.06 -6.48
N ALA A 177 -1.67 4.56 -6.46
CA ALA A 177 -1.25 5.63 -5.56
C ALA A 177 -1.99 6.95 -5.80
N LEU A 178 -2.14 7.36 -7.07
CA LEU A 178 -2.85 8.57 -7.48
C LEU A 178 -3.57 8.34 -8.81
N PHE A 179 -4.72 8.99 -8.96
CA PHE A 179 -5.38 9.09 -10.26
C PHE A 179 -4.68 10.10 -11.17
N ALA A 180 -4.43 11.31 -10.66
CA ALA A 180 -3.81 12.41 -11.40
C ALA A 180 -2.63 13.01 -10.62
N ASP A 181 -1.65 13.51 -11.35
CA ASP A 181 -0.58 14.33 -10.80
C ASP A 181 -1.15 15.66 -10.27
N PRO A 182 -0.63 16.17 -9.15
CA PRO A 182 -1.03 17.49 -8.66
C PRO A 182 -0.59 18.58 -9.65
N PRO A 183 -1.40 19.64 -9.83
CA PRO A 183 -1.04 20.74 -10.72
C PRO A 183 0.26 21.42 -10.27
N ARG A 184 1.05 21.90 -11.24
CA ARG A 184 2.38 22.51 -10.98
C ARG A 184 2.35 23.65 -9.98
N SER A 185 1.24 24.38 -9.87
CA SER A 185 1.06 25.46 -8.90
C SER A 185 1.22 24.99 -7.45
N LEU A 186 1.00 23.70 -7.17
CA LEU A 186 1.16 23.12 -5.83
C LEU A 186 2.55 22.53 -5.58
N TRP A 187 3.42 22.40 -6.58
CA TRP A 187 4.70 21.70 -6.43
C TRP A 187 5.69 22.40 -5.49
N ARG A 188 5.49 23.70 -5.25
CA ARG A 188 6.30 24.51 -4.32
C ARG A 188 5.67 24.62 -2.92
N ALA A 189 4.55 23.95 -2.69
CA ALA A 189 3.88 23.91 -1.39
C ALA A 189 4.10 22.55 -0.72
N ALA A 190 4.17 22.54 0.61
CA ALA A 190 4.22 21.30 1.37
C ALA A 190 2.95 20.45 1.14
N PRO A 191 3.06 19.11 1.08
CA PRO A 191 4.30 18.31 1.19
C PRO A 191 5.04 18.12 -0.15
N LEU A 192 4.48 18.63 -1.25
CA LEU A 192 4.99 18.37 -2.61
C LEU A 192 6.32 19.07 -2.88
N ASP A 193 6.67 20.13 -2.17
CA ASP A 193 7.97 20.80 -2.21
C ASP A 193 9.15 19.86 -1.94
N ARG A 194 8.95 18.91 -1.01
CA ARG A 194 9.94 17.93 -0.58
C ARG A 194 9.70 16.55 -1.19
N SER A 195 8.45 16.09 -1.19
CA SER A 195 8.07 14.76 -1.65
C SER A 195 7.87 14.69 -3.18
N GLN A 196 8.96 14.93 -3.92
CA GLN A 196 8.94 15.09 -5.37
C GLN A 196 8.31 13.93 -6.16
N PRO A 197 8.43 12.64 -5.79
CA PRO A 197 7.81 11.54 -6.53
C PRO A 197 6.29 11.70 -6.64
N TRP A 198 5.64 12.25 -5.60
CA TRP A 198 4.19 12.46 -5.56
C TRP A 198 3.68 13.44 -6.62
N ARG A 199 4.58 14.24 -7.22
CA ARG A 199 4.24 15.13 -8.33
C ARG A 199 3.95 14.36 -9.62
N ARG A 200 4.37 13.09 -9.73
CA ARG A 200 4.44 12.35 -10.99
C ARG A 200 3.99 10.88 -10.90
N LEU A 201 3.22 10.50 -9.89
CA LEU A 201 2.73 9.13 -9.68
C LEU A 201 1.41 8.81 -10.41
N GLY A 202 0.66 9.83 -10.81
CA GLY A 202 -0.68 9.68 -11.39
C GLY A 202 -0.67 9.01 -12.77
N LEU A 203 -1.84 8.51 -13.16
CA LEU A 203 -2.14 8.06 -14.53
C LEU A 203 -2.49 9.20 -15.47
N VAL A 204 -2.89 10.34 -14.91
CA VAL A 204 -3.15 11.59 -15.62
C VAL A 204 -2.07 12.58 -15.23
N GLY A 205 -1.49 13.26 -16.21
CA GLY A 205 -0.48 14.30 -16.01
C GLY A 205 -1.02 15.53 -15.30
N ASP A 206 -0.11 16.42 -14.91
CA ASP A 206 -0.41 17.69 -14.27
C ASP A 206 -1.10 18.71 -15.20
N ASP A 207 -1.13 18.39 -16.50
CA ASP A 207 -1.83 19.07 -17.58
C ASP A 207 -3.21 18.46 -17.92
N GLY A 208 -3.59 17.36 -17.26
CA GLY A 208 -4.85 16.66 -17.50
C GLY A 208 -4.80 15.62 -18.63
N HIS A 209 -3.67 15.45 -19.33
CA HIS A 209 -3.54 14.41 -20.35
C HIS A 209 -3.31 13.03 -19.74
N GLN A 210 -3.91 12.00 -20.32
CA GLN A 210 -3.67 10.62 -19.89
C GLN A 210 -2.25 10.18 -20.27
N LYS A 211 -1.52 9.61 -19.30
CA LYS A 211 -0.24 8.95 -19.55
C LYS A 211 -0.45 7.60 -20.22
N PRO A 212 0.56 7.06 -20.94
CA PRO A 212 0.46 5.74 -21.59
C PRO A 212 0.00 4.62 -20.64
N ALA A 213 0.42 4.68 -19.38
CA ALA A 213 0.05 3.71 -18.35
C ALA A 213 -1.47 3.61 -18.14
N ALA A 214 -2.23 4.69 -18.34
CA ALA A 214 -3.69 4.67 -18.18
C ALA A 214 -4.37 3.70 -19.16
N ALA A 215 -3.93 3.71 -20.43
CA ALA A 215 -4.45 2.82 -21.45
C ALA A 215 -4.04 1.37 -21.19
N MET A 216 -2.78 1.14 -20.81
CA MET A 216 -2.26 -0.20 -20.54
C MET A 216 -2.92 -0.84 -19.31
N VAL A 217 -3.13 -0.09 -18.23
CA VAL A 217 -3.88 -0.56 -17.05
C VAL A 217 -5.33 -0.90 -17.42
N LYS A 218 -6.00 -0.04 -18.21
CA LYS A 218 -7.37 -0.31 -18.67
C LYS A 218 -7.44 -1.60 -19.49
N GLN A 219 -6.50 -1.83 -20.40
CA GLN A 219 -6.42 -3.04 -21.20
C GLN A 219 -6.15 -4.27 -20.33
N ALA A 220 -5.18 -4.20 -19.42
CA ALA A 220 -4.87 -5.30 -18.50
C ALA A 220 -6.09 -5.73 -17.67
N ILE A 221 -6.83 -4.77 -17.10
CA ILE A 221 -8.07 -5.04 -16.35
C ILE A 221 -9.14 -5.66 -17.25
N ALA A 222 -9.30 -5.18 -18.48
CA ALA A 222 -10.25 -5.76 -19.43
C ALA A 222 -9.92 -7.21 -19.76
N THR A 223 -8.64 -7.52 -20.00
CA THR A 223 -8.15 -8.88 -20.24
C THR A 223 -8.39 -9.79 -19.04
N ILE A 224 -8.08 -9.32 -17.82
CA ILE A 224 -8.34 -10.07 -16.58
C ILE A 224 -9.83 -10.43 -16.45
N ARG A 225 -10.72 -9.47 -16.71
CA ARG A 225 -12.17 -9.69 -16.65
C ARG A 225 -12.67 -10.66 -17.73
N ALA A 226 -12.17 -10.53 -18.95
CA ALA A 226 -12.57 -11.35 -20.09
C ALA A 226 -12.18 -12.83 -19.91
N ASN A 227 -11.03 -13.10 -19.28
CA ASN A 227 -10.55 -14.46 -19.04
C ASN A 227 -11.28 -15.19 -17.89
N GLY A 228 -12.28 -14.54 -17.28
CA GLY A 228 -13.05 -15.05 -16.16
C GLY A 228 -12.28 -14.93 -14.84
N SER A 229 -12.96 -14.48 -13.78
CA SER A 229 -12.43 -14.31 -12.42
C SER A 229 -12.13 -15.64 -11.69
N ARG A 230 -11.69 -16.68 -12.41
CA ARG A 230 -11.05 -17.82 -11.76
C ARG A 230 -9.72 -17.31 -11.23
N ILE A 231 -9.75 -16.85 -9.98
CA ILE A 231 -8.55 -16.61 -9.18
C ILE A 231 -7.66 -17.83 -9.44
N ALA A 232 -6.52 -17.61 -10.10
CA ALA A 232 -5.76 -18.69 -10.71
C ALA A 232 -5.04 -19.61 -9.69
N GLY A 233 -5.32 -19.45 -8.40
CA GLY A 233 -4.83 -20.31 -7.33
C GLY A 233 -5.43 -19.91 -5.99
N SER A 234 -5.23 -20.75 -4.97
CA SER A 234 -5.35 -20.29 -3.59
C SER A 234 -4.43 -19.08 -3.39
N PRO A 235 -4.81 -18.11 -2.54
CA PRO A 235 -3.97 -16.97 -2.22
C PRO A 235 -2.54 -17.44 -1.93
N SER A 236 -1.56 -16.82 -2.58
CA SER A 236 -0.16 -17.18 -2.33
C SER A 236 0.19 -16.71 -0.92
N VAL A 237 0.11 -17.64 0.03
CA VAL A 237 0.43 -17.42 1.44
C VAL A 237 1.87 -17.85 1.62
N LEU A 238 2.72 -16.93 2.08
CA LEU A 238 4.06 -17.25 2.51
C LEU A 238 3.95 -18.15 3.76
N ASP A 239 4.53 -19.35 3.71
CA ASP A 239 4.64 -20.21 4.90
C ASP A 239 5.64 -19.56 5.87
N LEU A 240 5.10 -19.00 6.94
CA LEU A 240 5.82 -18.15 7.86
C LEU A 240 5.34 -18.40 9.29
N ASP A 241 6.29 -18.61 10.18
CA ASP A 241 6.07 -18.59 11.63
C ASP A 241 6.00 -17.12 12.11
N PRO A 242 4.85 -16.64 12.61
CA PRO A 242 4.70 -15.28 13.08
C PRO A 242 5.66 -14.94 14.22
N GLU A 243 5.92 -15.85 15.17
CA GLU A 243 6.80 -15.54 16.30
C GLU A 243 8.24 -15.38 15.84
N ARG A 244 8.68 -16.19 14.86
CA ARG A 244 9.97 -16.02 14.23
C ARG A 244 10.07 -14.69 13.46
N TYR A 245 9.01 -14.28 12.77
CA TYR A 245 8.98 -13.00 12.08
C TYR A 245 9.08 -11.83 13.07
N TRP A 246 8.27 -11.83 14.12
CA TRP A 246 8.19 -10.74 15.09
C TRP A 246 9.41 -10.66 16.02
N HIS A 247 10.30 -11.66 16.01
CA HIS A 247 11.59 -11.56 16.68
C HIS A 247 12.53 -10.52 16.03
N ASP A 248 12.58 -10.46 14.70
CA ASP A 248 13.34 -9.45 13.94
C ASP A 248 12.59 -9.10 12.64
N PRO A 249 11.51 -8.29 12.75
CA PRO A 249 10.63 -7.99 11.62
C PRO A 249 11.34 -7.16 10.56
N GLY A 250 12.22 -6.24 10.96
CA GLY A 250 12.96 -5.37 10.05
C GLY A 250 13.92 -6.14 9.14
N ALA A 251 14.78 -6.99 9.72
CA ALA A 251 15.72 -7.79 8.92
C ALA A 251 15.00 -8.86 8.09
N THR A 252 13.92 -9.44 8.62
CA THR A 252 13.12 -10.42 7.87
C THR A 252 12.41 -9.79 6.68
N LEU A 253 11.79 -8.61 6.86
CA LEU A 253 11.19 -7.86 5.76
C LEU A 253 12.21 -7.49 4.68
N GLN A 254 13.39 -6.99 5.07
CA GLN A 254 14.41 -6.61 4.11
C GLN A 254 14.91 -7.82 3.30
N ARG A 255 15.14 -8.98 3.94
CA ARG A 255 15.52 -10.22 3.25
C ARG A 255 14.47 -10.69 2.25
N LEU A 256 13.18 -10.57 2.59
CA LEU A 256 12.08 -10.93 1.69
C LEU A 256 12.01 -10.04 0.44
N ILE A 257 12.48 -8.81 0.55
CA ILE A 257 12.46 -7.83 -0.54
C ILE A 257 13.72 -7.90 -1.41
N ASP A 258 14.85 -8.32 -0.83
CA ASP A 258 16.12 -8.49 -1.54
C ASP A 258 16.24 -9.82 -2.31
N GLY A 259 15.49 -10.85 -1.89
CA GLY A 259 15.41 -12.16 -2.55
C GLY A 259 14.72 -12.11 -3.91
#